data_AF-A0A7I4AZ62-F1
#
_entry.id   AF-A0A7I4AZ62-F1
#
_cell.length_a   1.000
_cell.length_b   1.000
_cell.length_c   1.000
_cell.angle_alpha   90.00
_cell.angle_beta   90.00
_cell.angle_gamma   90.00
#
_symmetry.space_group_name_H-M   'P 1'
#
loop_
_entity.id
_entity.type
_entity.pdbx_description
1 polymer ?
#
loop_
_entity_poly.entity_id
_entity_poly.type
_entity_poly.pdbx_seq_one_letter_code
_entity_poly.pdbx_strand_id
1 'polypeptide(L)'
;MICTVEHIAEKRWRVPQPPDSAQHAALSLEHPVLCMQEIIPALVIFKPPNTPVEIVLDYYDNDYEIAEPPRVTSLKNTQPLPTITNFGESFQFVHESRRFKSIVHHLAKAYLASDNETITDPRLKLNKVVCEVEYTKKGVKVTTENGEVYTSDYVIVSVSLGVLQSKLIDFVPDFPFWKLKAIYTSNIAVYTKIF
;
A
#
# COMPACT_ATOMS: atom_id res chain seq x y z
N MET A 1 15.46 0.15 -1.75
CA MET A 1 14.91 0.18 -0.38
C MET A 1 15.49 1.41 0.30
N ILE A 2 14.69 2.46 0.54
CA ILE A 2 15.16 3.69 1.20
C ILE A 2 14.50 3.68 2.57
N CYS A 3 15.27 3.30 3.59
CA CYS A 3 14.91 3.54 4.98
C CYS A 3 15.52 4.90 5.33
N THR A 4 14.70 5.96 5.33
CA THR A 4 15.13 7.27 5.81
C THR A 4 14.97 7.30 7.33
N VAL A 5 16.05 7.65 8.00
CA VAL A 5 16.08 8.00 9.41
C VAL A 5 15.86 9.51 9.49
N GLU A 6 14.74 9.94 10.07
CA GLU A 6 14.50 11.36 10.36
C GLU A 6 14.01 11.55 11.80
N HIS A 7 14.41 12.67 12.40
CA HIS A 7 14.04 13.11 13.75
C HIS A 7 12.73 13.90 13.65
N ILE A 8 11.61 13.35 14.13
CA ILE A 8 10.27 13.98 14.03
C ILE A 8 9.77 14.37 15.42
N ALA A 9 9.40 15.66 15.56
CA ALA A 9 8.81 16.24 16.75
C ALA A 9 7.33 15.82 16.95
N GLU A 10 6.95 15.60 18.21
CA GLU A 10 5.70 14.99 18.68
C GLU A 10 4.41 15.71 18.24
N LYS A 11 3.46 14.98 17.64
CA LYS A 11 2.02 15.22 17.77
C LYS A 11 1.26 13.90 17.90
N ARG A 12 0.63 13.71 19.07
CA ARG A 12 -0.18 12.54 19.44
C ARG A 12 -1.52 12.54 18.69
N TRP A 13 -1.66 11.70 17.67
CA TRP A 13 -2.93 11.45 17.00
C TRP A 13 -3.78 10.45 17.80
N ARG A 14 -4.98 10.86 18.25
CA ARG A 14 -6.02 9.92 18.71
C ARG A 14 -7.04 9.74 17.59
N VAL A 15 -7.31 8.49 17.23
CA VAL A 15 -8.39 8.12 16.31
C VAL A 15 -9.71 8.06 17.12
N PRO A 16 -10.74 8.86 16.80
CA PRO A 16 -12.06 8.74 17.42
C PRO A 16 -12.76 7.46 16.95
N GLN A 17 -13.47 6.78 17.84
CA GLN A 17 -14.32 5.62 17.49
C GLN A 17 -15.74 6.10 17.12
N PRO A 18 -16.37 5.56 16.06
CA PRO A 18 -17.73 5.92 15.68
C PRO A 18 -18.80 5.22 16.58
N PRO A 19 -19.99 5.81 16.73
CA PRO A 19 -21.08 5.28 17.57
C PRO A 19 -21.75 4.02 16.98
N ASP A 20 -22.32 3.18 17.86
CA ASP A 20 -22.80 1.81 17.59
C ASP A 20 -23.88 1.68 16.49
N SER A 21 -24.66 2.73 16.22
CA SER A 21 -25.66 2.71 15.14
C SER A 21 -25.03 2.67 13.73
N ALA A 22 -23.76 3.07 13.59
CA ALA A 22 -23.01 2.96 12.34
C ALA A 22 -22.46 1.54 12.08
N GLN A 23 -22.40 0.68 13.11
CA GLN A 23 -21.81 -0.67 13.00
C GLN A 23 -22.76 -1.65 12.29
N HIS A 24 -24.08 -1.53 12.51
CA HIS A 24 -25.08 -2.39 11.87
C HIS A 24 -25.27 -2.12 10.36
N ALA A 25 -25.10 -0.86 9.92
CA ALA A 25 -25.08 -0.52 8.49
C ALA A 25 -23.71 -0.80 7.83
N ALA A 26 -22.63 -0.86 8.61
CA ALA A 26 -21.31 -1.21 8.11
C ALA A 26 -21.20 -2.70 7.75
N LEU A 27 -21.81 -3.59 8.54
CA LEU A 27 -21.76 -5.04 8.32
C LEU A 27 -22.32 -5.48 6.96
N SER A 28 -23.32 -4.79 6.41
CA SER A 28 -23.87 -5.08 5.08
C SER A 28 -22.94 -4.63 3.94
N LEU A 29 -22.09 -3.62 4.15
CA LEU A 29 -21.23 -3.04 3.09
C LEU A 29 -19.79 -3.58 3.07
N GLU A 30 -19.38 -4.38 4.06
CA GLU A 30 -18.07 -5.06 4.06
C GLU A 30 -18.04 -6.33 3.20
N HIS A 31 -19.14 -6.66 2.52
CA HIS A 31 -19.22 -7.80 1.61
C HIS A 31 -18.36 -7.57 0.35
N PRO A 32 -17.83 -8.65 -0.26
CA PRO A 32 -17.13 -8.54 -1.53
C PRO A 32 -18.01 -7.91 -2.62
N VAL A 33 -17.40 -7.26 -3.60
CA VAL A 33 -18.09 -6.68 -4.77
C VAL A 33 -19.07 -7.70 -5.38
N LEU A 34 -18.63 -8.96 -5.53
CA LEU A 34 -19.46 -10.03 -6.08
C LEU A 34 -20.71 -10.32 -5.23
N CYS A 35 -20.61 -10.28 -3.91
CA CYS A 35 -21.73 -10.62 -3.02
C CYS A 35 -22.83 -9.54 -3.06
N MET A 36 -22.47 -8.29 -3.36
CA MET A 36 -23.43 -7.19 -3.49
C MET A 36 -24.00 -7.04 -4.90
N GLN A 37 -23.33 -7.56 -5.94
CA GLN A 37 -23.99 -7.83 -7.21
C GLN A 37 -25.24 -8.71 -6.99
N GLU A 38 -25.26 -9.55 -5.95
CA GLU A 38 -26.41 -10.42 -5.66
C GLU A 38 -27.53 -9.78 -4.79
N ILE A 39 -27.32 -8.61 -4.15
CA ILE A 39 -28.15 -8.17 -2.99
C ILE A 39 -29.02 -6.91 -3.20
N ILE A 40 -28.86 -6.10 -4.27
CA ILE A 40 -29.72 -4.90 -4.47
C ILE A 40 -31.13 -5.30 -4.98
N PRO A 41 -32.22 -5.15 -4.18
CA PRO A 41 -33.54 -5.64 -4.55
C PRO A 41 -34.41 -4.49 -5.08
N ALA A 42 -34.06 -3.99 -6.27
CA ALA A 42 -34.99 -3.27 -7.14
C ALA A 42 -34.41 -3.30 -8.57
N LEU A 43 -34.81 -4.34 -9.32
CA LEU A 43 -34.46 -4.59 -10.72
C LEU A 43 -33.04 -5.17 -10.94
N VAL A 44 -33.01 -6.42 -11.41
CA VAL A 44 -31.84 -7.26 -11.79
C VAL A 44 -31.23 -8.06 -10.63
N ILE A 45 -31.59 -9.36 -10.59
CA ILE A 45 -30.75 -10.41 -10.00
C ILE A 45 -29.46 -10.41 -10.84
N PHE A 46 -28.41 -9.73 -10.42
CA PHE A 46 -27.13 -9.76 -11.11
C PHE A 46 -26.50 -11.11 -10.82
N LYS A 47 -26.64 -12.03 -11.78
CA LYS A 47 -25.93 -13.31 -11.76
C LYS A 47 -24.44 -13.03 -11.93
N PRO A 48 -23.56 -13.80 -11.28
CA PRO A 48 -22.13 -13.72 -11.55
C PRO A 48 -21.90 -13.94 -13.06
N PRO A 49 -20.90 -13.26 -13.65
CA PRO A 49 -20.49 -13.44 -15.04
C PRO A 49 -20.33 -14.93 -15.37
N ASN A 50 -21.06 -15.40 -16.38
CA ASN A 50 -21.12 -16.83 -16.71
C ASN A 50 -20.86 -17.15 -18.18
N THR A 51 -20.85 -16.14 -19.06
CA THR A 51 -20.36 -16.28 -20.42
C THR A 51 -18.91 -15.79 -20.57
N PRO A 52 -18.15 -16.26 -21.57
CA PRO A 52 -16.80 -15.76 -21.81
C PRO A 52 -16.72 -14.24 -22.00
N VAL A 53 -17.76 -13.63 -22.60
CA VAL A 53 -17.83 -12.17 -22.80
C VAL A 53 -18.08 -11.43 -21.49
N GLU A 54 -18.99 -11.92 -20.66
CA GLU A 54 -19.23 -11.31 -19.34
C GLU A 54 -17.99 -11.41 -18.45
N ILE A 55 -17.30 -12.55 -18.47
CA ILE A 55 -16.09 -12.76 -17.66
C ILE A 55 -14.98 -11.79 -18.05
N VAL A 56 -14.75 -11.56 -19.34
CA VAL A 56 -13.70 -10.60 -19.78
C VAL A 56 -14.07 -9.15 -19.48
N LEU A 57 -15.37 -8.80 -19.53
CA LEU A 57 -15.85 -7.47 -19.13
C LEU A 57 -15.69 -7.26 -17.62
N ASP A 58 -16.08 -8.24 -16.79
CA ASP A 58 -15.91 -8.18 -15.34
C ASP A 58 -14.43 -8.08 -14.94
N TYR A 59 -13.56 -8.83 -15.63
CA TYR A 59 -12.11 -8.73 -15.47
C TYR A 59 -11.60 -7.33 -15.85
N TYR A 60 -12.04 -6.76 -16.97
CA TYR A 60 -11.62 -5.44 -17.41
C TYR A 60 -12.06 -4.32 -16.45
N ASP A 61 -13.28 -4.43 -15.90
CA ASP A 61 -13.84 -3.42 -15.00
C ASP A 61 -13.31 -3.52 -13.56
N ASN A 62 -12.84 -4.71 -13.13
CA ASN A 62 -12.41 -4.94 -11.76
C ASN A 62 -10.95 -5.43 -11.63
N ASP A 63 -10.65 -6.66 -12.08
CA ASP A 63 -9.33 -7.28 -11.92
C ASP A 63 -8.22 -6.47 -12.60
N TYR A 64 -8.50 -5.84 -13.74
CA TYR A 64 -7.54 -5.01 -14.44
C TYR A 64 -7.12 -3.76 -13.62
N GLU A 65 -8.01 -3.21 -12.80
CA GLU A 65 -7.73 -2.05 -11.95
C GLU A 65 -7.17 -2.46 -10.57
N ILE A 66 -7.72 -3.52 -9.96
CA ILE A 66 -7.44 -3.91 -8.56
C ILE A 66 -6.48 -5.11 -8.44
N ALA A 67 -6.24 -5.84 -9.52
CA ALA A 67 -5.41 -7.05 -9.58
C ALA A 67 -5.89 -8.21 -8.67
N GLU A 68 -7.13 -8.15 -8.21
CA GLU A 68 -7.82 -9.22 -7.47
C GLU A 68 -9.28 -9.31 -7.94
N PRO A 69 -9.89 -10.51 -7.88
CA PRO A 69 -11.25 -10.71 -8.36
C PRO A 69 -12.30 -10.02 -7.47
N PRO A 70 -13.44 -9.59 -8.03
CA PRO A 70 -14.53 -8.93 -7.28
C PRO A 70 -15.01 -9.67 -6.04
N ARG A 71 -14.86 -10.99 -6.01
CA ARG A 71 -15.27 -11.86 -4.90
C ARG A 71 -14.41 -11.74 -3.64
N VAL A 72 -13.25 -11.09 -3.71
CA VAL A 72 -12.39 -10.82 -2.53
C VAL A 72 -12.20 -9.32 -2.27
N THR A 73 -12.57 -8.48 -3.23
CA THR A 73 -12.43 -7.02 -3.16
C THR A 73 -13.58 -6.39 -2.37
N SER A 74 -13.28 -5.52 -1.41
CA SER A 74 -14.30 -4.84 -0.58
C SER A 74 -15.06 -3.79 -1.38
N LEU A 75 -16.39 -3.96 -1.55
CA LEU A 75 -17.22 -3.02 -2.30
C LEU A 75 -17.14 -1.60 -1.73
N LYS A 76 -17.33 -1.46 -0.41
CA LYS A 76 -17.35 -0.16 0.26
C LYS A 76 -16.09 0.68 0.02
N ASN A 77 -14.95 0.01 -0.14
CA ASN A 77 -13.66 0.69 -0.26
C ASN A 77 -13.22 0.88 -1.71
N THR A 78 -13.88 0.23 -2.67
CA THR A 78 -13.54 0.33 -4.09
C THR A 78 -14.64 0.90 -4.97
N GLN A 79 -15.88 1.04 -4.50
CA GLN A 79 -17.00 1.52 -5.31
C GLN A 79 -17.82 2.61 -4.58
N PRO A 80 -17.71 3.89 -5.00
CA PRO A 80 -16.81 4.41 -6.04
C PRO A 80 -15.35 4.51 -5.56
N LEU A 81 -14.38 4.44 -6.47
CA LEU A 81 -12.95 4.60 -6.16
C LEU A 81 -12.64 6.05 -5.76
N PRO A 82 -12.07 6.31 -4.55
CA PRO A 82 -11.72 7.67 -4.13
C PRO A 82 -10.77 8.40 -5.08
N THR A 83 -9.88 7.67 -5.75
CA THR A 83 -8.97 8.24 -6.76
C THR A 83 -9.77 8.86 -7.91
N ILE A 84 -10.78 8.16 -8.42
CA ILE A 84 -11.62 8.63 -9.51
C ILE A 84 -12.51 9.78 -9.05
N THR A 85 -13.15 9.63 -7.88
CA THR A 85 -14.08 10.67 -7.38
C THR A 85 -13.37 12.00 -7.11
N ASN A 86 -12.10 11.95 -6.72
CA ASN A 86 -11.35 13.15 -6.32
C ASN A 86 -10.52 13.76 -7.46
N PHE A 87 -10.03 12.94 -8.39
CA PHE A 87 -9.08 13.39 -9.43
C PHE A 87 -9.60 13.22 -10.87
N GLY A 88 -10.81 12.66 -11.04
CA GLY A 88 -11.46 12.44 -12.32
C GLY A 88 -11.23 11.03 -12.90
N GLU A 89 -11.98 10.72 -13.96
CA GLU A 89 -12.03 9.39 -14.60
C GLU A 89 -10.94 9.20 -15.67
N SER A 90 -10.20 10.25 -16.02
CA SER A 90 -9.23 10.22 -17.10
C SER A 90 -7.88 9.67 -16.64
N PHE A 91 -7.51 8.48 -17.14
CA PHE A 91 -6.19 7.89 -16.94
C PHE A 91 -5.24 8.27 -18.10
N GLN A 92 -4.04 8.73 -17.77
CA GLN A 92 -3.03 9.14 -18.75
C GLN A 92 -1.85 8.16 -18.73
N PHE A 93 -1.55 7.56 -19.89
CA PHE A 93 -0.42 6.65 -20.03
C PHE A 93 0.88 7.44 -20.26
N VAL A 94 1.79 7.40 -19.28
CA VAL A 94 3.09 8.09 -19.38
C VAL A 94 4.03 7.30 -20.31
N HIS A 95 4.27 7.84 -21.52
CA HIS A 95 5.09 7.19 -22.55
C HIS A 95 6.40 7.95 -22.90
N GLU A 96 6.91 8.77 -21.98
CA GLU A 96 8.14 9.55 -22.19
C GLU A 96 9.43 8.73 -21.98
N SER A 97 10.52 9.11 -22.65
CA SER A 97 11.86 8.49 -22.55
C SER A 97 12.41 8.42 -21.12
N ARG A 98 12.18 9.46 -20.30
CA ARG A 98 12.58 9.52 -18.87
C ARG A 98 11.71 8.66 -17.96
N ARG A 99 10.54 8.23 -18.45
CA ARG A 99 9.55 7.36 -17.78
C ARG A 99 9.02 7.96 -16.47
N PHE A 100 8.11 7.23 -15.82
CA PHE A 100 7.45 7.65 -14.58
C PHE A 100 8.41 7.93 -13.41
N LYS A 101 9.57 7.24 -13.34
CA LYS A 101 10.56 7.42 -12.28
C LYS A 101 11.10 8.85 -12.16
N SER A 102 11.03 9.63 -13.24
CA SER A 102 11.51 11.02 -13.28
C SER A 102 10.86 11.90 -12.21
N ILE A 103 9.59 11.66 -11.87
CA ILE A 103 8.87 12.37 -10.80
C ILE A 103 9.56 12.16 -9.45
N VAL A 104 9.89 10.90 -9.10
CA VAL A 104 10.55 10.55 -7.84
C VAL A 104 11.95 11.17 -7.78
N HIS A 105 12.71 11.10 -8.87
CA HIS A 105 14.02 11.75 -8.94
C HIS A 105 13.94 13.27 -8.79
N HIS A 106 12.94 13.90 -9.40
CA HIS A 106 12.73 15.35 -9.29
C HIS A 106 12.45 15.76 -7.84
N LEU A 107 11.56 15.05 -7.15
CA LEU A 107 11.25 15.30 -5.74
C LEU A 107 12.47 15.10 -4.83
N ALA A 108 13.25 14.03 -5.04
CA ALA A 108 14.44 13.75 -4.24
C ALA A 108 15.50 14.86 -4.34
N LYS A 109 15.70 15.43 -5.54
CA LYS A 109 16.64 16.54 -5.76
C LYS A 109 16.25 17.86 -5.10
N ALA A 110 15.01 18.00 -4.63
CA ALA A 110 14.59 19.20 -3.91
C ALA A 110 15.25 19.32 -2.52
N TYR A 111 15.75 18.21 -1.96
CA TYR A 111 16.34 18.19 -0.60
C TYR A 111 17.61 17.36 -0.46
N LEU A 112 17.96 16.52 -1.44
CA LEU A 112 19.22 15.77 -1.48
C LEU A 112 20.20 16.44 -2.44
N ALA A 113 21.47 16.54 -2.04
CA ALA A 113 22.55 16.96 -2.92
C ALA A 113 22.63 16.06 -4.17
N SER A 114 22.83 16.68 -5.33
CA SER A 114 22.91 15.98 -6.61
C SER A 114 23.92 16.65 -7.53
N ASP A 115 24.57 15.85 -8.37
CA ASP A 115 25.37 16.29 -9.50
C ASP A 115 24.69 15.83 -10.79
N ASN A 116 24.28 16.80 -11.61
CA ASN A 116 23.51 16.57 -12.84
C ASN A 116 22.28 15.67 -12.62
N GLU A 117 22.31 14.45 -13.18
CA GLU A 117 21.22 13.49 -13.07
C GLU A 117 21.28 12.59 -11.83
N THR A 118 22.41 12.57 -11.13
CA THR A 118 22.69 11.58 -10.07
C THR A 118 22.62 12.22 -8.68
N ILE A 119 21.93 11.55 -7.76
CA ILE A 119 21.91 11.96 -6.35
C ILE A 119 23.21 11.51 -5.70
N THR A 120 23.98 12.46 -5.17
CA THR A 120 25.30 12.24 -4.55
C THR A 120 25.27 12.44 -3.03
N ASP A 121 24.11 12.79 -2.48
CA ASP A 121 23.93 13.00 -1.05
C ASP A 121 24.29 11.77 -0.23
N PRO A 122 25.21 11.87 0.74
CA PRO A 122 25.66 10.73 1.54
C PRO A 122 24.56 10.15 2.43
N ARG A 123 23.44 10.84 2.65
CA ARG A 123 22.27 10.34 3.38
C ARG A 123 21.54 9.23 2.62
N LEU A 124 21.62 9.23 1.29
CA LEU A 124 21.03 8.17 0.47
C LEU A 124 22.02 6.99 0.37
N LYS A 125 21.66 5.85 0.98
CA LYS A 125 22.45 4.62 0.90
C LYS A 125 21.72 3.60 0.01
N LEU A 126 22.24 3.36 -1.19
CA LEU A 126 21.75 2.32 -2.09
C LEU A 126 22.40 0.97 -1.76
N ASN A 127 21.80 -0.12 -2.25
CA ASN A 127 22.26 -1.49 -2.01
C ASN A 127 22.39 -1.87 -0.52
N LYS A 128 21.51 -1.29 0.31
CA LYS A 128 21.37 -1.65 1.73
C LYS A 128 20.07 -2.41 1.91
N VAL A 129 20.19 -3.73 2.01
CA VAL A 129 19.09 -4.63 2.37
C VAL A 129 19.00 -4.66 3.88
N VAL A 130 17.91 -4.16 4.43
CA VAL A 130 17.65 -4.21 5.88
C VAL A 130 17.14 -5.59 6.24
N CYS A 131 17.69 -6.20 7.29
CA CYS A 131 17.29 -7.52 7.77
C CYS A 131 16.74 -7.49 9.19
N GLU A 132 17.10 -6.48 9.99
CA GLU A 132 16.63 -6.39 11.37
C GLU A 132 16.42 -4.92 11.78
N VAL A 133 15.38 -4.69 12.57
CA VAL A 133 15.04 -3.41 13.18
C VAL A 133 14.76 -3.64 14.66
N GLU A 134 15.74 -3.32 15.50
CA GLU A 134 15.58 -3.29 16.94
C GLU A 134 15.09 -1.92 17.39
N TYR A 135 14.01 -1.85 18.17
CA TYR A 135 13.45 -0.58 18.65
C TYR A 135 13.15 -0.62 20.14
N THR A 136 13.50 0.47 20.82
CA THR A 136 13.32 0.63 22.26
C THR A 136 12.80 2.03 22.58
N LYS A 137 12.50 2.29 23.85
CA LYS A 137 12.17 3.66 24.31
C LYS A 137 13.31 4.67 24.13
N LYS A 138 14.53 4.21 23.86
CA LYS A 138 15.73 5.07 23.74
C LYS A 138 16.15 5.32 22.28
N GLY A 139 15.51 4.67 21.32
CA GLY A 139 15.86 4.76 19.91
C GLY A 139 15.78 3.42 19.19
N VAL A 140 16.34 3.40 17.99
CA VAL A 140 16.25 2.33 17.01
C VAL A 140 17.64 1.96 16.52
N LYS A 141 17.84 0.67 16.23
CA LYS A 141 19.03 0.11 15.61
C LYS A 141 18.60 -0.73 14.41
N VAL A 142 19.17 -0.45 13.25
CA VAL A 142 18.86 -1.10 11.98
C VAL A 142 20.10 -1.85 11.52
N THR A 143 19.96 -3.16 11.31
CA THR A 143 21.02 -4.04 10.83
C THR A 143 20.74 -4.43 9.39
N THR A 144 21.73 -4.28 8.51
CA THR A 144 21.65 -4.68 7.11
C THR A 144 22.28 -6.06 6.89
N GLU A 145 21.95 -6.69 5.75
CA GLU A 145 22.44 -8.02 5.36
C GLU A 145 23.97 -8.13 5.38
N ASN A 146 24.67 -7.04 5.03
CA ASN A 146 26.13 -6.99 5.04
C ASN A 146 26.74 -6.70 6.43
N GLY A 147 25.93 -6.73 7.50
CA GLY A 147 26.36 -6.53 8.88
C GLY A 147 26.57 -5.07 9.30
N GLU A 148 26.25 -4.09 8.45
CA GLU A 148 26.31 -2.68 8.87
C GLU A 148 25.16 -2.36 9.81
N VAL A 149 25.45 -1.49 10.79
CA VAL A 149 24.51 -1.11 11.83
C VAL A 149 24.33 0.40 11.81
N TYR A 150 23.08 0.83 11.79
CA TYR A 150 22.67 2.22 11.81
C TYR A 150 21.84 2.47 13.07
N THR A 151 22.12 3.55 13.80
CA THR A 151 21.37 3.92 15.02
C THR A 151 20.68 5.27 14.85
N SER A 152 19.50 5.41 15.41
CA SER A 152 18.70 6.62 15.33
C SER A 152 17.67 6.76 16.44
N ASP A 153 17.04 7.93 16.55
CA ASP A 153 15.91 8.09 17.47
C ASP A 153 14.62 7.43 16.95
N TYR A 154 14.44 7.43 15.62
CA TYR A 154 13.26 6.90 14.94
C TYR A 154 13.61 6.20 13.63
N VAL A 155 12.69 5.36 13.16
CA VAL A 155 12.77 4.69 11.85
C VAL A 155 11.45 4.85 11.11
N ILE A 156 11.53 5.13 9.81
CA ILE A 156 10.37 5.12 8.90
C ILE A 156 10.48 3.89 8.01
N VAL A 157 9.46 3.02 8.10
CA VAL A 157 9.39 1.78 7.33
C VAL A 157 8.49 2.01 6.11
N SER A 158 9.11 2.08 4.93
CA SER A 158 8.45 2.35 3.64
C SER A 158 8.47 1.14 2.68
N VAL A 159 8.69 -0.06 3.21
CA VAL A 159 8.70 -1.30 2.43
C VAL A 159 7.27 -1.70 2.03
N SER A 160 7.12 -2.55 1.00
CA SER A 160 5.80 -3.02 0.59
C SER A 160 5.16 -3.90 1.67
N LEU A 161 3.83 -4.00 1.64
CA LEU A 161 3.09 -4.89 2.53
C LEU A 161 3.57 -6.34 2.44
N GLY A 162 3.86 -6.83 1.22
CA GLY A 162 4.39 -8.17 1.00
C GLY A 162 5.73 -8.41 1.71
N VAL A 163 6.61 -7.40 1.82
CA VAL A 163 7.87 -7.53 2.58
C VAL A 163 7.60 -7.66 4.09
N LEU A 164 6.62 -6.92 4.61
CA LEU A 164 6.20 -7.05 6.02
C LEU A 164 5.58 -8.43 6.30
N GLN A 165 4.94 -9.05 5.30
CA GLN A 165 4.37 -10.39 5.39
C GLN A 165 5.41 -11.51 5.18
N SER A 166 6.53 -11.23 4.50
CA SER A 166 7.50 -12.24 4.07
C SER A 166 8.63 -12.53 5.07
N LYS A 167 8.57 -11.97 6.29
CA LYS A 167 9.59 -12.11 7.35
C LYS A 167 11.04 -11.83 6.89
N LEU A 168 11.21 -10.97 5.88
CA LEU A 168 12.55 -10.58 5.42
C LEU A 168 13.24 -9.58 6.36
N ILE A 169 12.45 -8.93 7.22
CA ILE A 169 12.92 -7.98 8.22
C ILE A 169 12.41 -8.46 9.57
N ASP A 170 13.33 -8.74 10.48
CA ASP A 170 13.03 -9.08 11.86
C ASP A 170 12.84 -7.79 12.68
N PHE A 171 11.67 -7.65 13.29
CA PHE A 171 11.37 -6.52 14.18
C PHE A 171 11.52 -6.98 15.62
N VAL A 172 12.36 -6.29 16.39
CA VAL A 172 12.69 -6.67 17.77
C VAL A 172 12.42 -5.51 18.72
N PRO A 173 11.44 -5.61 19.63
CA PRO A 173 10.52 -6.74 19.83
C PRO A 173 9.53 -6.89 18.65
N ASP A 174 8.83 -8.03 18.59
CA ASP A 174 7.77 -8.23 17.60
C ASP A 174 6.69 -7.14 17.69
N PHE A 175 6.01 -6.89 16.58
CA PHE A 175 4.86 -5.99 16.58
C PHE A 175 3.75 -6.51 17.49
N PRO A 176 3.01 -5.59 18.16
CA PRO A 176 1.86 -5.99 18.95
C PRO A 176 0.78 -6.64 18.08
N PHE A 177 -0.03 -7.51 18.68
CA PHE A 177 -1.03 -8.32 17.97
C PHE A 177 -1.94 -7.51 17.04
N TRP A 178 -2.42 -6.34 17.48
CA TRP A 178 -3.30 -5.49 16.65
C TRP A 178 -2.64 -5.04 15.35
N LYS A 179 -1.32 -4.83 15.36
CA LYS A 179 -0.54 -4.42 14.19
C LYS A 179 -0.27 -5.61 13.26
N LEU A 180 0.09 -6.76 13.83
CA LEU A 180 0.25 -8.01 13.08
C LEU A 180 -1.07 -8.39 12.38
N LYS A 181 -2.19 -8.35 13.10
CA LYS A 181 -3.51 -8.61 12.53
C LYS A 181 -3.77 -7.72 11.32
N ALA A 182 -3.55 -6.41 11.44
CA ALA A 182 -3.75 -5.47 10.32
C ALA A 182 -2.84 -5.76 9.10
N ILE A 183 -1.58 -6.16 9.34
CA ILE A 183 -0.64 -6.52 8.27
C ILE A 183 -1.13 -7.77 7.52
N TYR A 184 -1.58 -8.80 8.24
CA TYR A 184 -1.94 -10.09 7.65
C TYR A 184 -3.39 -10.19 7.17
N THR A 185 -4.29 -9.28 7.58
CA THR A 185 -5.65 -9.21 7.02
C THR A 185 -5.74 -8.37 5.74
N SER A 186 -4.67 -7.63 5.41
CA SER A 186 -4.61 -6.81 4.20
C SER A 186 -3.99 -7.61 3.05
N ASN A 187 -4.52 -7.44 1.84
CA ASN A 187 -4.02 -8.14 0.65
C ASN A 187 -2.91 -7.36 -0.05
N ILE A 188 -1.98 -8.09 -0.68
CA ILE A 188 -1.00 -7.55 -1.63
C ILE A 188 -1.22 -8.24 -2.98
N ALA A 189 -1.82 -7.50 -3.91
CA ALA A 189 -2.12 -8.02 -5.23
C ALA A 189 -0.88 -8.06 -6.13
N VAL A 190 -0.90 -8.91 -7.16
CA VAL A 190 0.18 -9.03 -8.15
C VAL A 190 -0.36 -8.70 -9.53
N TYR A 191 0.12 -7.58 -10.09
CA TYR A 191 -0.21 -7.15 -11.43
C TYR A 191 0.99 -7.36 -12.37
N THR A 192 0.81 -8.18 -13.41
CA THR A 192 1.90 -8.57 -14.32
C THR A 192 1.74 -7.92 -15.69
N LYS A 193 2.82 -7.30 -16.20
CA LYS A 193 2.88 -6.72 -17.56
C LYS A 193 3.74 -7.60 -18.46
N ILE A 194 3.15 -8.16 -19.51
CA ILE A 194 3.84 -8.93 -20.55
C ILE A 194 4.04 -7.99 -21.76
N PHE A 195 5.28 -7.89 -22.26
CA PHE A 195 5.67 -7.03 -23.38
C PHE A 195 6.14 -7.86 -24.57
#